data_AF-A0A535I6P6-F1
#
_entry.id   AF-A0A535I6P6-F1
#
_cell.length_a   1.000
_cell.length_b   1.000
_cell.length_c   1.000
_cell.angle_alpha   90.00
_cell.angle_beta   90.00
_cell.angle_gamma   90.00
#
_symmetry.space_group_name_H-M   'P 1'
#
loop_
_entity.id
_entity.type
_entity.pdbx_description
1 polymer ?
#
loop_
_entity_poly.entity_id
_entity_poly.type
_entity_poly.pdbx_seq_one_letter_code
_entity_poly.pdbx_strand_id
1 'polypeptide(L)'
;MWQRGWELVVSGALLRGLLYLGAFMIVVSAAVLVVVYWHAFPLPLQLAFAAAVPLTFYGGGFVLRTRLHSPIAGSAFTSIASLLVAIDFAAVYQLGGLAGRVDAILYWLTSALICSAVYAVSAWRLRGEFYGYLFWLGGANALVAFTRAVQLPLEWSIALTGGLAALMLVSAAALHDVAAPWQELTRSTRRLGLLLAVSSQFAVLVVSGFRAPAPLGTFAFAAVGYGVYAWRLRARFFAHAAAWSAVVAAVFALALAAVPYEWYASAGALVALLYIAAGNWLSQQTTREARHVFVQALYVAGFGVLLLAFGGSGLARSVNIWASALAFTLIAVVLAYCAAQFHEPAALLAASGLFVLPFSLALGRWLFDARVPQLGVWVLLGWMGLALAYLAISALMRRAAGYARWV
;
A
#
# COMPACT_ATOMS: atom_id res chain seq x y z
N MET A 1 20.16 -55.45 -6.07
CA MET A 1 19.87 -54.14 -6.71
C MET A 1 18.62 -54.17 -7.60
N TRP A 2 18.37 -55.25 -8.36
CA TRP A 2 17.19 -55.38 -9.23
C TRP A 2 15.83 -55.31 -8.52
N GLN A 3 15.69 -55.93 -7.34
CA GLN A 3 14.45 -55.85 -6.54
C GLN A 3 14.13 -54.43 -6.03
N ARG A 4 15.15 -53.63 -5.67
CA ARG A 4 14.94 -52.21 -5.30
C ARG A 4 14.56 -51.34 -6.50
N GLY A 5 15.02 -51.68 -7.70
CA GLY A 5 14.60 -51.05 -8.95
C GLY A 5 13.12 -51.33 -9.25
N TRP A 6 12.66 -52.55 -9.03
CA TRP A 6 11.24 -52.91 -9.19
C TRP A 6 10.34 -52.29 -8.12
N GLU A 7 10.79 -52.17 -6.87
CA GLU A 7 10.06 -51.44 -5.82
C GLU A 7 9.97 -49.93 -6.08
N LEU A 8 10.95 -49.35 -6.79
CA LEU A 8 10.90 -47.95 -7.26
C LEU A 8 9.96 -47.77 -8.46
N VAL A 9 9.93 -48.73 -9.40
CA VAL A 9 9.04 -48.73 -10.57
C VAL A 9 7.58 -49.03 -10.18
N VAL A 10 7.35 -49.85 -9.15
CA VAL A 10 6.02 -50.12 -8.56
C VAL A 10 5.78 -49.23 -7.33
N SER A 11 6.60 -48.19 -7.12
CA SER A 11 6.32 -47.23 -6.06
C SER A 11 5.02 -46.52 -6.40
N GLY A 12 4.12 -46.39 -5.41
CA GLY A 12 2.86 -45.66 -5.58
C GLY A 12 3.06 -44.20 -6.03
N ALA A 13 4.29 -43.67 -6.00
CA ALA A 13 4.65 -42.38 -6.57
C ALA A 13 4.75 -42.42 -8.11
N LEU A 14 5.31 -43.49 -8.69
CA LEU A 14 5.48 -43.61 -10.14
C LEU A 14 4.15 -43.88 -10.84
N LEU A 15 3.28 -44.71 -10.26
CA LEU A 15 1.92 -44.93 -10.75
C LEU A 15 1.09 -43.62 -10.70
N ARG A 16 1.22 -42.84 -9.62
CA ARG A 16 0.62 -41.50 -9.53
C ARG A 16 1.18 -40.56 -10.59
N GLY A 17 2.50 -40.55 -10.79
CA GLY A 17 3.16 -39.78 -11.84
C GLY A 17 2.65 -40.11 -13.24
N LEU A 18 2.53 -41.40 -13.57
CA LEU A 18 1.98 -41.87 -14.85
C LEU A 18 0.50 -41.51 -15.03
N LEU A 19 -0.32 -41.62 -13.98
CA LEU A 19 -1.72 -41.18 -14.01
C LEU A 19 -1.84 -39.68 -14.25
N TYR A 20 -1.02 -38.86 -13.57
CA TYR A 20 -0.98 -37.42 -13.81
C TYR A 20 -0.50 -37.07 -15.22
N LEU A 21 0.52 -37.76 -15.72
CA LEU A 21 1.03 -37.57 -17.07
C LEU A 21 0.00 -37.98 -18.13
N GLY A 22 -0.70 -39.09 -17.94
CA GLY A 22 -1.76 -39.55 -18.83
C GLY A 22 -2.94 -38.57 -18.86
N ALA A 23 -3.40 -38.10 -17.70
CA ALA A 23 -4.44 -37.08 -17.61
C ALA A 23 -4.00 -35.77 -18.30
N PHE A 24 -2.75 -35.35 -18.09
CA PHE A 24 -2.18 -34.19 -18.75
C PHE A 24 -2.12 -34.36 -20.28
N MET A 25 -1.70 -35.54 -20.78
CA MET A 25 -1.66 -35.84 -22.20
C MET A 25 -3.04 -35.84 -22.86
N ILE A 26 -4.08 -36.33 -22.18
CA ILE A 26 -5.46 -36.25 -22.69
C ILE A 26 -5.89 -34.79 -22.82
N VAL A 27 -5.59 -33.95 -21.82
CA VAL A 27 -5.90 -32.51 -21.87
C VAL A 27 -5.14 -31.82 -22.99
N VAL A 28 -3.84 -32.06 -23.11
CA VAL A 28 -3.01 -31.48 -24.17
C VAL A 28 -3.49 -31.94 -25.54
N SER A 29 -3.82 -33.22 -25.71
CA SER A 29 -4.35 -33.75 -26.97
C SER A 29 -5.69 -33.11 -27.35
N ALA A 30 -6.62 -32.99 -26.39
CA ALA A 30 -7.89 -32.31 -26.61
C ALA A 30 -7.68 -30.82 -26.95
N ALA A 31 -6.77 -30.13 -26.24
CA ALA A 31 -6.43 -28.75 -26.52
C ALA A 31 -5.82 -28.56 -27.91
N VAL A 32 -4.87 -29.42 -28.31
CA VAL A 32 -4.27 -29.40 -29.65
C VAL A 32 -5.33 -29.64 -30.72
N LEU A 33 -6.21 -30.63 -30.54
CA LEU A 33 -7.29 -30.91 -31.47
C LEU A 33 -8.24 -29.72 -31.62
N VAL A 34 -8.62 -29.10 -30.51
CA VAL A 34 -9.47 -27.91 -30.49
C VAL A 34 -8.79 -26.73 -31.18
N VAL A 35 -7.51 -26.48 -30.92
CA VAL A 35 -6.75 -25.38 -31.54
C VAL A 35 -6.55 -25.60 -33.04
N VAL A 36 -6.16 -26.80 -33.46
CA VAL A 36 -5.86 -27.12 -34.86
C VAL A 36 -7.13 -27.08 -35.73
N TYR A 37 -8.25 -27.60 -35.21
CA TYR A 37 -9.51 -27.68 -35.96
C TYR A 37 -10.48 -26.55 -35.60
N TRP A 38 -10.03 -25.50 -34.90
CA TRP A 38 -10.91 -24.46 -34.39
C TRP A 38 -11.77 -23.82 -35.49
N HIS A 39 -11.16 -23.49 -36.63
CA HIS A 39 -11.85 -22.87 -37.77
C HIS A 39 -12.84 -23.80 -38.50
N ALA A 40 -12.79 -25.11 -38.28
CA ALA A 40 -13.70 -26.06 -38.90
C ALA A 40 -15.07 -26.11 -38.18
N PHE A 41 -15.16 -25.63 -36.95
CA PHE A 41 -16.38 -25.69 -36.15
C PHE A 41 -17.16 -24.36 -36.17
N PRO A 42 -18.51 -24.40 -36.16
CA PRO A 42 -19.31 -23.20 -35.99
C PRO A 42 -19.20 -22.65 -34.56
N LEU A 43 -19.38 -21.33 -34.39
CA LEU A 43 -19.22 -20.62 -33.11
C LEU A 43 -19.93 -21.26 -31.90
N PRO A 44 -21.19 -21.73 -31.99
CA PRO A 44 -21.85 -22.37 -30.84
C PRO A 44 -21.14 -23.64 -30.38
N LEU A 45 -20.54 -24.38 -31.32
CA LEU A 45 -19.88 -25.64 -31.06
C LEU A 45 -18.46 -25.43 -30.52
N GLN A 46 -17.78 -24.37 -30.99
CA GLN A 46 -16.55 -23.86 -30.37
C GLN A 46 -16.77 -23.46 -28.90
N LEU A 47 -17.84 -22.69 -28.62
CA LEU A 47 -18.22 -22.31 -27.25
C LEU A 47 -18.58 -23.53 -26.40
N ALA A 48 -19.29 -24.50 -26.97
CA ALA A 48 -19.63 -25.73 -26.27
C ALA A 48 -18.37 -26.53 -25.90
N PHE A 49 -17.39 -26.67 -26.80
CA PHE A 49 -16.14 -27.35 -26.49
C PHE A 49 -15.31 -26.59 -25.45
N ALA A 50 -15.20 -25.27 -25.59
CA ALA A 50 -14.50 -24.43 -24.62
C ALA A 50 -15.14 -24.51 -23.23
N ALA A 51 -16.47 -24.58 -23.12
CA ALA A 51 -17.15 -24.73 -21.84
C ALA A 51 -17.10 -26.17 -21.29
N ALA A 52 -17.15 -27.18 -22.16
CA ALA A 52 -17.21 -28.58 -21.76
C ALA A 52 -15.97 -29.04 -20.99
N VAL A 53 -14.78 -28.56 -21.37
CA VAL A 53 -13.54 -28.96 -20.69
C VAL A 53 -13.52 -28.46 -19.23
N PRO A 54 -13.62 -27.16 -18.90
CA PRO A 54 -13.71 -26.72 -17.51
C PRO A 54 -14.88 -27.34 -16.76
N LEU A 55 -16.05 -27.50 -17.39
CA LEU A 55 -17.22 -28.10 -16.73
C LEU A 55 -16.98 -29.56 -16.35
N THR A 56 -16.33 -30.34 -17.21
CA THR A 56 -15.96 -31.73 -16.88
C THR A 56 -14.90 -31.79 -15.79
N PHE A 57 -13.92 -30.88 -15.78
CA PHE A 57 -12.96 -30.78 -14.67
C PHE A 57 -13.62 -30.33 -13.35
N TYR A 58 -14.52 -29.36 -13.38
CA TYR A 58 -15.28 -28.91 -12.20
C TYR A 58 -16.20 -30.02 -11.67
N GLY A 59 -16.96 -30.66 -12.55
CA GLY A 59 -17.87 -31.75 -12.21
C GLY A 59 -17.12 -32.98 -11.72
N GLY A 60 -16.06 -33.38 -12.43
CA GLY A 60 -15.18 -34.48 -12.03
C GLY A 60 -14.52 -34.22 -10.67
N GLY A 61 -13.99 -33.02 -10.46
CA GLY A 61 -13.42 -32.62 -9.17
C GLY A 61 -14.43 -32.62 -8.03
N PHE A 62 -15.67 -32.19 -8.29
CA PHE A 62 -16.76 -32.25 -7.31
C PHE A 62 -17.15 -33.70 -6.96
N VAL A 63 -17.28 -34.58 -7.97
CA VAL A 63 -17.59 -36.00 -7.77
C VAL A 63 -16.46 -36.71 -7.02
N LEU A 64 -15.19 -36.44 -7.36
CA LEU A 64 -14.02 -36.97 -6.67
C LEU A 64 -14.00 -36.60 -5.20
N ARG A 65 -14.39 -35.36 -4.88
CA ARG A 65 -14.40 -34.84 -3.51
C ARG A 65 -15.58 -35.38 -2.69
N THR A 66 -16.78 -35.46 -3.28
CA THR A 66 -18.02 -35.79 -2.56
C THR A 66 -18.32 -37.28 -2.51
N ARG A 67 -18.08 -38.02 -3.61
CA ARG A 67 -18.39 -39.45 -3.70
C ARG A 67 -17.18 -40.33 -3.41
N LEU A 68 -16.04 -40.00 -3.98
CA LEU A 68 -14.81 -40.80 -3.85
C LEU A 68 -13.93 -40.41 -2.67
N HIS A 69 -14.36 -39.41 -1.87
CA HIS A 69 -13.67 -38.95 -0.66
C HIS A 69 -12.18 -38.63 -0.86
N SER A 70 -11.80 -38.18 -2.06
CA SER A 70 -10.43 -37.80 -2.40
C SER A 70 -10.31 -36.28 -2.51
N PRO A 71 -10.08 -35.56 -1.40
CA PRO A 71 -10.07 -34.10 -1.39
C PRO A 71 -8.90 -33.53 -2.22
N ILE A 72 -7.75 -34.19 -2.22
CA ILE A 72 -6.55 -33.75 -2.96
C ILE A 72 -6.82 -33.81 -4.47
N ALA A 73 -7.24 -34.97 -4.98
CA ALA A 73 -7.53 -35.12 -6.41
C ALA A 73 -8.70 -34.22 -6.84
N GLY A 74 -9.77 -34.15 -6.04
CA GLY A 74 -10.89 -33.25 -6.30
C GLY A 74 -10.46 -31.78 -6.39
N SER A 75 -9.61 -31.32 -5.46
CA SER A 75 -9.08 -29.95 -5.46
C SER A 75 -8.17 -29.64 -6.64
N ALA A 76 -7.37 -30.61 -7.10
CA ALA A 76 -6.51 -30.44 -8.27
C ALA A 76 -7.35 -30.24 -9.53
N PHE A 77 -8.37 -31.09 -9.74
CA PHE A 77 -9.28 -30.98 -10.88
C PHE A 77 -10.04 -29.65 -10.89
N THR A 78 -10.61 -29.23 -9.76
CA THR A 78 -11.30 -27.93 -9.68
C THR A 78 -10.35 -26.74 -9.84
N SER A 79 -9.07 -26.88 -9.44
CA SER A 79 -8.06 -25.83 -9.65
C SER A 79 -7.68 -25.69 -11.12
N ILE A 80 -7.45 -26.80 -11.82
CA ILE A 80 -7.22 -26.79 -13.27
C ILE A 80 -8.42 -26.18 -13.99
N ALA A 81 -9.64 -26.61 -13.64
CA ALA A 81 -10.85 -26.04 -14.20
C ALA A 81 -10.92 -24.52 -14.03
N SER A 82 -10.63 -24.03 -12.82
CA SER A 82 -10.66 -22.60 -12.54
C SER A 82 -9.66 -21.81 -13.39
N LEU A 83 -8.44 -22.31 -13.60
CA LEU A 83 -7.46 -21.64 -14.45
C LEU A 83 -7.88 -21.64 -15.92
N LEU A 84 -8.48 -22.73 -16.39
CA LEU A 84 -8.94 -22.85 -17.78
C LEU A 84 -10.03 -21.84 -18.12
N VAL A 85 -10.95 -21.51 -17.20
CA VAL A 85 -12.04 -20.53 -17.48
C VAL A 85 -11.51 -19.22 -18.07
N ALA A 86 -10.44 -18.65 -17.52
CA ALA A 86 -9.88 -17.41 -18.05
C ALA A 86 -9.20 -17.61 -19.42
N ILE A 87 -8.54 -18.75 -19.63
CA ILE A 87 -7.90 -19.12 -20.89
C ILE A 87 -8.96 -19.33 -21.97
N ASP A 88 -10.08 -19.96 -21.64
CA ASP A 88 -11.17 -20.23 -22.58
C ASP A 88 -11.83 -18.93 -23.05
N PHE A 89 -12.04 -17.96 -22.16
CA PHE A 89 -12.49 -16.62 -22.60
C PHE A 89 -11.49 -15.96 -23.56
N ALA A 90 -10.19 -16.05 -23.27
CA ALA A 90 -9.18 -15.50 -24.17
C ALA A 90 -9.16 -16.23 -25.54
N ALA A 91 -9.27 -17.55 -25.54
CA ALA A 91 -9.31 -18.38 -26.74
C ALA A 91 -10.58 -18.10 -27.58
N VAL A 92 -11.74 -18.01 -26.94
CA VAL A 92 -13.00 -17.65 -27.60
C VAL A 92 -12.92 -16.26 -28.23
N TYR A 93 -12.28 -15.30 -27.58
CA TYR A 93 -12.08 -13.98 -28.16
C TYR A 93 -11.17 -13.98 -29.39
N GLN A 94 -9.98 -14.58 -29.26
CA GLN A 94 -8.95 -14.56 -30.30
C GLN A 94 -9.28 -15.48 -31.47
N LEU A 95 -9.67 -16.73 -31.17
CA LEU A 95 -9.86 -17.77 -32.17
C LEU A 95 -11.32 -17.83 -32.65
N GLY A 96 -12.29 -17.51 -31.79
CA GLY A 96 -13.72 -17.59 -32.11
C GLY A 96 -14.24 -16.52 -33.08
N GLY A 97 -13.35 -15.72 -33.67
CA GLY A 97 -13.72 -14.67 -34.62
C GLY A 97 -14.49 -13.51 -33.99
N LEU A 98 -14.45 -13.36 -32.67
CA LEU A 98 -14.99 -12.20 -31.96
C LEU A 98 -14.05 -11.00 -32.03
N ALA A 99 -12.75 -11.23 -32.19
CA ALA A 99 -11.77 -10.20 -32.48
C ALA A 99 -12.21 -9.36 -33.69
N GLY A 100 -12.39 -8.05 -33.48
CA GLY A 100 -12.87 -7.12 -34.51
C GLY A 100 -14.38 -7.01 -34.64
N ARG A 101 -15.17 -7.90 -33.99
CA ARG A 101 -16.64 -7.80 -33.91
C ARG A 101 -17.12 -7.23 -32.59
N VAL A 102 -16.41 -7.53 -31.51
CA VAL A 102 -16.70 -7.05 -30.15
C VAL A 102 -15.53 -6.19 -29.68
N ASP A 103 -15.83 -5.12 -28.95
CA ASP A 103 -14.81 -4.29 -28.31
C ASP A 103 -13.97 -5.14 -27.34
N ALA A 104 -12.65 -5.11 -27.54
CA ALA A 104 -11.69 -5.91 -26.78
C ALA A 104 -11.74 -5.62 -25.27
N ILE A 105 -11.94 -4.35 -24.91
CA ILE A 105 -11.90 -3.88 -23.53
C ILE A 105 -13.20 -4.28 -22.82
N LEU A 106 -14.35 -4.14 -23.49
CA LEU A 106 -15.63 -4.59 -22.92
C LEU A 106 -15.67 -6.12 -22.78
N TYR A 107 -15.12 -6.86 -23.75
CA TYR A 107 -14.98 -8.30 -23.63
C TYR A 107 -14.05 -8.70 -22.48
N TRP A 108 -12.91 -8.01 -22.33
CA TRP A 108 -11.99 -8.25 -21.22
C TRP A 108 -12.65 -7.96 -19.85
N LEU A 109 -13.38 -6.86 -19.72
CA LEU A 109 -14.08 -6.52 -18.49
C LEU A 109 -15.15 -7.57 -18.14
N THR A 110 -15.99 -7.94 -19.10
CA THR A 110 -17.06 -8.93 -18.88
C THR A 110 -16.49 -10.30 -18.53
N SER A 111 -15.47 -10.78 -19.25
CA SER A 111 -14.81 -12.04 -18.94
C SER A 111 -14.14 -12.01 -17.56
N ALA A 112 -13.48 -10.92 -17.18
CA ALA A 112 -12.88 -10.77 -15.85
C ALA A 112 -13.93 -10.80 -14.73
N LEU A 113 -15.09 -10.17 -14.91
CA LEU A 113 -16.21 -10.20 -13.96
C LEU A 113 -16.79 -11.62 -13.82
N ILE A 114 -17.02 -12.31 -14.93
CA ILE A 114 -17.53 -13.70 -14.91
C ILE A 114 -16.52 -14.62 -14.23
N CYS A 115 -15.23 -14.53 -14.57
CA CYS A 115 -14.17 -15.30 -13.92
C CYS A 115 -14.16 -15.04 -12.41
N SER A 116 -14.22 -13.77 -11.99
CA SER A 116 -14.25 -13.39 -10.58
C SER A 116 -15.45 -13.98 -9.85
N ALA A 117 -16.64 -13.98 -10.47
CA ALA A 117 -17.84 -14.59 -9.91
C ALA A 117 -17.69 -16.11 -9.74
N VAL A 118 -17.16 -16.80 -10.76
CA VAL A 118 -16.86 -18.24 -10.68
C VAL A 118 -15.86 -18.53 -9.57
N TYR A 119 -14.80 -17.72 -9.45
CA TYR A 119 -13.79 -17.87 -8.39
C TYR A 119 -14.36 -17.58 -7.00
N ALA A 120 -15.26 -16.61 -6.87
CA ALA A 120 -15.95 -16.33 -5.61
C ALA A 120 -16.79 -17.54 -5.15
N VAL A 121 -17.56 -18.13 -6.08
CA VAL A 121 -18.35 -19.33 -5.79
C VAL A 121 -17.45 -20.52 -5.43
N SER A 122 -16.33 -20.71 -6.15
CA SER A 122 -15.35 -21.75 -5.86
C SER A 122 -14.66 -21.54 -4.50
N ALA A 123 -14.29 -20.29 -4.16
CA ALA A 123 -13.71 -19.96 -2.87
C ALA A 123 -14.70 -20.23 -1.72
N TRP A 124 -15.97 -19.85 -1.91
CA TRP A 124 -17.02 -20.08 -0.92
C TRP A 124 -17.30 -21.57 -0.68
N ARG A 125 -17.39 -22.37 -1.76
CA ARG A 125 -17.71 -23.80 -1.69
C ARG A 125 -16.54 -24.66 -1.24
N LEU A 126 -15.36 -24.46 -1.84
CA LEU A 126 -14.21 -25.36 -1.67
C LEU A 126 -13.29 -24.95 -0.51
N ARG A 127 -13.36 -23.67 -0.10
CA ARG A 127 -12.64 -23.07 1.04
C ARG A 127 -11.12 -23.25 1.01
N GLY A 128 -10.53 -23.36 -0.18
CA GLY A 128 -9.08 -23.45 -0.37
C GLY A 128 -8.43 -22.07 -0.54
N GLU A 129 -7.21 -21.90 0.00
CA GLU A 129 -6.42 -20.66 -0.13
C GLU A 129 -6.22 -20.24 -1.59
N PHE A 130 -5.99 -21.22 -2.47
CA PHE A 130 -5.82 -21.03 -3.92
C PHE A 130 -6.97 -20.26 -4.58
N TYR A 131 -8.22 -20.62 -4.25
CA TYR A 131 -9.39 -19.96 -4.83
C TYR A 131 -9.56 -18.53 -4.35
N GLY A 132 -9.11 -18.23 -3.11
CA GLY A 132 -9.03 -16.86 -2.61
C GLY A 132 -8.08 -16.01 -3.44
N TYR A 133 -6.91 -16.53 -3.81
CA TYR A 133 -5.99 -15.83 -4.72
C TYR A 133 -6.62 -15.56 -6.08
N LEU A 134 -7.24 -16.57 -6.68
CA LEU A 134 -7.91 -16.41 -7.98
C LEU A 134 -9.02 -15.37 -7.94
N PHE A 135 -9.86 -15.39 -6.90
CA PHE A 135 -10.94 -14.41 -6.72
C PHE A 135 -10.40 -12.98 -6.71
N TRP A 136 -9.37 -12.71 -5.89
CA TRP A 136 -8.81 -11.37 -5.78
C TRP A 136 -7.99 -10.94 -7.01
N LEU A 137 -7.27 -11.87 -7.66
CA LEU A 137 -6.61 -11.60 -8.94
C LEU A 137 -7.62 -11.30 -10.05
N GLY A 138 -8.74 -12.03 -10.08
CA GLY A 138 -9.87 -11.75 -10.96
C GLY A 138 -10.44 -10.36 -10.70
N GLY A 139 -10.66 -10.01 -9.44
CA GLY A 139 -11.14 -8.68 -9.04
C GLY A 139 -10.19 -7.56 -9.43
N ALA A 140 -8.88 -7.75 -9.21
CA ALA A 140 -7.85 -6.80 -9.66
C ALA A 140 -7.85 -6.65 -11.18
N ASN A 141 -7.93 -7.75 -11.92
CA ASN A 141 -8.01 -7.76 -13.38
C ASN A 141 -9.28 -7.03 -13.88
N ALA A 142 -10.42 -7.25 -13.23
CA ALA A 142 -11.67 -6.56 -13.55
C ALA A 142 -11.57 -5.05 -13.30
N LEU A 143 -10.93 -4.61 -12.20
CA LEU A 143 -10.68 -3.19 -11.95
C LEU A 143 -9.78 -2.57 -13.03
N VAL A 144 -8.70 -3.25 -13.42
CA VAL A 144 -7.84 -2.76 -14.50
C VAL A 144 -8.63 -2.67 -15.81
N ALA A 145 -9.38 -3.70 -16.19
CA ALA A 145 -10.23 -3.69 -17.38
C ALA A 145 -11.25 -2.54 -17.32
N PHE A 146 -11.86 -2.31 -16.16
CA PHE A 146 -12.81 -1.21 -15.94
C PHE A 146 -12.15 0.16 -16.16
N THR A 147 -10.96 0.38 -15.62
CA THR A 147 -10.24 1.65 -15.87
C THR A 147 -9.94 1.87 -17.34
N ARG A 148 -9.67 0.80 -18.11
CA ARG A 148 -9.47 0.90 -19.56
C ARG A 148 -10.78 1.16 -20.30
N ALA A 149 -11.88 0.56 -19.86
CA ALA A 149 -13.20 0.77 -20.45
C ALA A 149 -13.64 2.24 -20.34
N VAL A 150 -13.34 2.88 -19.21
CA VAL A 150 -13.63 4.31 -18.96
C VAL A 150 -12.51 5.23 -19.46
N GLN A 151 -11.51 4.68 -20.18
CA GLN A 151 -10.37 5.42 -20.74
C GLN A 151 -9.57 6.22 -19.69
N LEU A 152 -9.50 5.72 -18.46
CA LEU A 152 -8.70 6.34 -17.40
C LEU A 152 -7.20 6.11 -17.66
N PRO A 153 -6.35 7.10 -17.31
CA PRO A 153 -4.91 6.95 -17.33
C PRO A 153 -4.42 5.78 -16.46
N LEU A 154 -3.26 5.20 -16.82
CA LEU A 154 -2.67 4.03 -16.13
C LEU A 154 -2.52 4.23 -14.62
N GLU A 155 -2.21 5.44 -14.18
CA GLU A 155 -2.07 5.82 -12.77
C GLU A 155 -3.33 5.50 -11.95
N TRP A 156 -4.53 5.63 -12.52
CA TRP A 156 -5.78 5.27 -11.86
C TRP A 156 -5.98 3.76 -11.73
N SER A 157 -5.48 2.98 -12.69
CA SER A 157 -5.45 1.51 -12.55
C SER A 157 -4.57 1.10 -11.36
N ILE A 158 -3.45 1.79 -11.16
CA ILE A 158 -2.54 1.53 -10.02
C ILE A 158 -3.20 1.98 -8.71
N ALA A 159 -3.84 3.15 -8.70
CA ALA A 159 -4.55 3.64 -7.51
C ALA A 159 -5.71 2.73 -7.10
N LEU A 160 -6.50 2.23 -8.04
CA LEU A 160 -7.60 1.32 -7.77
C LEU A 160 -7.13 -0.07 -7.34
N THR A 161 -6.01 -0.57 -7.87
CA THR A 161 -5.41 -1.82 -7.36
C THR A 161 -4.83 -1.62 -5.95
N GLY A 162 -4.26 -0.45 -5.63
CA GLY A 162 -3.91 -0.07 -4.25
C GLY A 162 -5.12 0.04 -3.32
N GLY A 163 -6.25 0.57 -3.81
CA GLY A 163 -7.53 0.59 -3.10
C GLY A 163 -8.07 -0.82 -2.82
N LEU A 164 -8.01 -1.72 -3.80
CA LEU A 164 -8.34 -3.13 -3.61
C LEU A 164 -7.43 -3.79 -2.58
N ALA A 165 -6.13 -3.52 -2.63
CA ALA A 165 -5.17 -4.03 -1.65
C ALA A 165 -5.52 -3.58 -0.23
N ALA A 166 -5.91 -2.31 -0.04
CA ALA A 166 -6.38 -1.80 1.23
C ALA A 166 -7.67 -2.51 1.70
N LEU A 167 -8.64 -2.71 0.80
CA LEU A 167 -9.87 -3.46 1.09
C LEU A 167 -9.56 -4.90 1.51
N MET A 168 -8.58 -5.54 0.86
CA MET A 168 -8.11 -6.88 1.22
C MET A 168 -7.50 -6.88 2.63
N LEU A 169 -6.63 -5.92 2.96
CA LEU A 169 -6.04 -5.84 4.31
C LEU A 169 -7.10 -5.58 5.39
N VAL A 170 -8.06 -4.69 5.13
CA VAL A 170 -9.17 -4.40 6.04
C VAL A 170 -10.06 -5.63 6.23
N SER A 171 -10.42 -6.32 5.14
CA SER A 171 -11.23 -7.54 5.22
C SER A 171 -10.49 -8.69 5.89
N ALA A 172 -9.20 -8.86 5.65
CA ALA A 172 -8.38 -9.85 6.37
C ALA A 172 -8.32 -9.55 7.87
N ALA A 173 -8.24 -8.26 8.24
CA ALA A 173 -8.27 -7.84 9.64
C ALA A 173 -9.64 -8.07 10.30
N ALA A 174 -10.73 -7.85 9.56
CA ALA A 174 -12.09 -8.11 10.03
C ALA A 174 -12.40 -9.62 10.16
N LEU A 175 -11.88 -10.43 9.23
CA LEU A 175 -12.08 -11.88 9.21
C LEU A 175 -11.18 -12.63 10.20
N HIS A 176 -10.15 -11.98 10.76
CA HIS A 176 -9.24 -12.61 11.70
C HIS A 176 -9.95 -13.20 12.93
N ASP A 177 -11.00 -12.52 13.41
CA ASP A 177 -11.78 -12.92 14.58
C ASP A 177 -12.91 -13.92 14.23
N VAL A 178 -13.11 -14.22 12.94
CA VAL A 178 -14.21 -15.06 12.45
C VAL A 178 -13.78 -16.55 12.40
N ALA A 179 -14.76 -17.43 12.60
CA ALA A 179 -14.59 -18.88 12.74
C ALA A 179 -13.62 -19.53 11.72
N ALA A 180 -13.02 -20.65 12.15
CA ALA A 180 -12.07 -21.51 11.42
C ALA A 180 -12.29 -21.69 9.90
N PRO A 181 -13.52 -21.88 9.37
CA PRO A 181 -13.71 -22.09 7.93
C PRO A 181 -13.25 -20.94 7.02
N TRP A 182 -13.06 -19.73 7.54
CA TRP A 182 -12.64 -18.56 6.75
C TRP A 182 -11.14 -18.25 6.85
N GLN A 183 -10.37 -19.08 7.57
CA GLN A 183 -8.94 -18.85 7.77
C GLN A 183 -8.16 -18.89 6.44
N GLU A 184 -8.51 -19.81 5.54
CA GLU A 184 -7.82 -19.92 4.24
C GLU A 184 -8.09 -18.71 3.32
N LEU A 185 -9.32 -18.19 3.33
CA LEU A 185 -9.64 -16.93 2.65
C LEU A 185 -8.90 -15.76 3.29
N THR A 186 -8.82 -15.73 4.63
CA THR A 186 -8.10 -14.67 5.36
C THR A 186 -6.60 -14.67 5.02
N ARG A 187 -5.97 -15.85 4.91
CA ARG A 187 -4.55 -15.99 4.55
C ARG A 187 -4.26 -15.48 3.14
N SER A 188 -5.05 -15.90 2.16
CA SER A 188 -4.90 -15.46 0.77
C SER A 188 -5.14 -13.95 0.63
N THR A 189 -6.22 -13.45 1.22
CA THR A 189 -6.57 -12.03 1.25
C THR A 189 -5.44 -11.19 1.85
N ARG A 190 -4.87 -11.64 2.97
CA ARG A 190 -3.73 -10.96 3.59
C ARG A 190 -2.50 -10.95 2.69
N ARG A 191 -2.04 -12.13 2.23
CA ARG A 191 -0.76 -12.26 1.50
C ARG A 191 -0.80 -11.48 0.19
N LEU A 192 -1.89 -11.62 -0.56
CA LEU A 192 -2.06 -10.91 -1.82
C LEU A 192 -2.32 -9.41 -1.61
N GLY A 193 -3.06 -9.03 -0.56
CA GLY A 193 -3.26 -7.63 -0.20
C GLY A 193 -1.95 -6.92 0.12
N LEU A 194 -1.05 -7.57 0.85
CA LEU A 194 0.29 -7.02 1.11
C LEU A 194 1.13 -6.91 -0.17
N LEU A 195 1.12 -7.94 -1.01
CA LEU A 195 1.85 -7.92 -2.29
C LEU A 195 1.36 -6.77 -3.18
N LEU A 196 0.04 -6.61 -3.31
CA LEU A 196 -0.58 -5.56 -4.13
C LEU A 196 -0.36 -4.15 -3.55
N ALA A 197 -0.40 -3.99 -2.23
CA ALA A 197 -0.15 -2.70 -1.60
C ALA A 197 1.30 -2.25 -1.85
N VAL A 198 2.28 -3.14 -1.67
CA VAL A 198 3.70 -2.84 -1.94
C VAL A 198 3.94 -2.61 -3.42
N SER A 199 3.40 -3.46 -4.31
CA SER A 199 3.64 -3.34 -5.75
C SER A 199 3.00 -2.08 -6.34
N SER A 200 1.82 -1.68 -5.88
CA SER A 200 1.18 -0.44 -6.32
C SER A 200 1.96 0.81 -5.88
N GLN A 201 2.44 0.86 -4.63
CA GLN A 201 3.31 1.93 -4.16
C GLN A 201 4.62 1.99 -4.95
N PHE A 202 5.25 0.84 -5.18
CA PHE A 202 6.48 0.74 -5.96
C PHE A 202 6.27 1.22 -7.41
N ALA A 203 5.16 0.82 -8.05
CA ALA A 203 4.82 1.25 -9.40
C ALA A 203 4.66 2.77 -9.50
N VAL A 204 4.05 3.40 -8.50
CA VAL A 204 3.94 4.88 -8.43
C VAL A 204 5.30 5.56 -8.31
N LEU A 205 6.25 4.97 -7.56
CA LEU A 205 7.58 5.55 -7.36
C LEU A 205 8.50 5.38 -8.56
N VAL A 206 8.37 4.27 -9.30
CA VAL A 206 9.22 3.96 -10.45
C VAL A 206 8.72 4.63 -11.73
N VAL A 207 7.40 4.72 -11.92
CA VAL A 207 6.84 5.31 -13.13
C VAL A 207 6.75 6.83 -12.97
N SER A 208 7.66 7.54 -13.64
CA SER A 208 7.67 9.00 -13.69
C SER A 208 6.50 9.56 -14.51
N GLY A 209 6.04 10.76 -14.16
CA GLY A 209 5.08 11.52 -14.98
C GLY A 209 3.61 11.34 -14.59
N PHE A 210 3.32 10.63 -13.50
CA PHE A 210 1.96 10.53 -12.98
C PHE A 210 1.45 11.87 -12.43
N ARG A 211 0.18 12.16 -12.71
CA ARG A 211 -0.50 13.30 -12.11
C ARG A 211 -0.75 13.01 -10.64
N ALA A 212 -0.63 14.01 -9.79
CA ALA A 212 -0.72 13.88 -8.33
C ALA A 212 -1.93 13.12 -7.73
N PRO A 213 -3.17 13.16 -8.28
CA PRO A 213 -4.31 12.57 -7.56
C PRO A 213 -4.25 11.04 -7.46
N ALA A 214 -3.70 10.35 -8.46
CA ALA A 214 -3.62 8.89 -8.44
C ALA A 214 -2.53 8.37 -7.47
N PRO A 215 -1.27 8.85 -7.50
CA PRO A 215 -0.27 8.60 -6.47
C PRO A 215 -0.76 8.90 -5.05
N LEU A 216 -1.43 10.04 -4.85
CA LEU A 216 -2.06 10.39 -3.57
C LEU A 216 -3.02 9.29 -3.13
N GLY A 217 -3.94 8.86 -4.02
CA GLY A 217 -4.87 7.76 -3.77
C GLY A 217 -4.16 6.46 -3.38
N THR A 218 -3.16 6.03 -4.14
CA THR A 218 -2.40 4.80 -3.87
C THR A 218 -1.79 4.79 -2.47
N PHE A 219 -1.09 5.87 -2.09
CA PHE A 219 -0.45 5.96 -0.78
C PHE A 219 -1.45 6.15 0.35
N ALA A 220 -2.54 6.89 0.13
CA ALA A 220 -3.62 7.04 1.12
C ALA A 220 -4.33 5.70 1.38
N PHE A 221 -4.68 4.94 0.33
CA PHE A 221 -5.28 3.62 0.48
C PHE A 221 -4.35 2.66 1.22
N ALA A 222 -3.07 2.62 0.84
CA ALA A 222 -2.09 1.80 1.54
C ALA A 222 -1.94 2.20 3.02
N ALA A 223 -1.92 3.50 3.34
CA ALA A 223 -1.88 3.97 4.71
C ALA A 223 -3.08 3.48 5.55
N VAL A 224 -4.29 3.55 4.98
CA VAL A 224 -5.51 3.03 5.63
C VAL A 224 -5.45 1.51 5.78
N GLY A 225 -5.09 0.79 4.72
CA GLY A 225 -4.99 -0.67 4.72
C GLY A 225 -4.01 -1.19 5.76
N TYR A 226 -2.77 -0.68 5.74
CA TYR A 226 -1.76 -1.02 6.74
C TYR A 226 -2.16 -0.58 8.16
N GLY A 227 -2.78 0.60 8.30
CA GLY A 227 -3.21 1.14 9.59
C GLY A 227 -4.28 0.28 10.26
N VAL A 228 -5.35 -0.05 9.55
CA VAL A 228 -6.42 -0.92 10.07
C VAL A 228 -5.89 -2.31 10.39
N TYR A 229 -5.04 -2.85 9.50
CA TYR A 229 -4.44 -4.16 9.69
C TYR A 229 -3.49 -4.20 10.91
N ALA A 230 -2.64 -3.18 11.08
CA ALA A 230 -1.77 -3.04 12.24
C ALA A 230 -2.56 -2.85 13.55
N TRP A 231 -3.68 -2.12 13.50
CA TRP A 231 -4.55 -1.89 14.66
C TRP A 231 -5.16 -3.17 15.19
N ARG A 232 -5.68 -4.02 14.28
CA ARG A 232 -6.31 -5.29 14.65
C ARG A 232 -5.29 -6.35 15.09
N LEU A 233 -4.20 -6.49 14.34
CA LEU A 233 -3.23 -7.59 14.55
C LEU A 233 -2.00 -7.21 15.36
N ARG A 234 -1.93 -5.96 15.86
CA ARG A 234 -0.87 -5.45 16.73
C ARG A 234 0.55 -5.57 16.13
N ALA A 235 0.64 -5.52 14.81
CA ALA A 235 1.89 -5.75 14.10
C ALA A 235 2.67 -4.45 13.87
N ARG A 236 3.85 -4.34 14.51
CA ARG A 236 4.71 -3.15 14.51
C ARG A 236 5.09 -2.65 13.12
N PHE A 237 5.52 -3.56 12.26
CA PHE A 237 5.97 -3.24 10.91
C PHE A 237 4.90 -2.49 10.10
N PHE A 238 3.64 -2.90 10.19
CA PHE A 238 2.55 -2.29 9.44
C PHE A 238 2.12 -0.92 9.98
N ALA A 239 2.29 -0.66 11.28
CA ALA A 239 2.06 0.68 11.81
C ALA A 239 3.07 1.70 11.24
N HIS A 240 4.34 1.31 11.10
CA HIS A 240 5.35 2.14 10.43
C HIS A 240 5.05 2.29 8.94
N ALA A 241 4.69 1.21 8.24
CA ALA A 241 4.32 1.27 6.83
C ALA A 241 3.13 2.23 6.60
N ALA A 242 2.12 2.19 7.48
CA ALA A 242 0.98 3.10 7.45
C ALA A 242 1.39 4.57 7.60
N ALA A 243 2.20 4.85 8.63
CA ALA A 243 2.69 6.20 8.92
C ALA A 243 3.49 6.78 7.75
N TRP A 244 4.49 6.04 7.24
CA TRP A 244 5.29 6.50 6.12
C TRP A 244 4.49 6.61 4.82
N SER A 245 3.52 5.73 4.58
CA SER A 245 2.62 5.85 3.42
C SER A 245 1.79 7.13 3.49
N ALA A 246 1.30 7.50 4.68
CA ALA A 246 0.55 8.74 4.86
C ALA A 246 1.44 10.00 4.73
N VAL A 247 2.73 9.94 5.09
CA VAL A 247 3.69 11.02 4.80
C VAL A 247 3.85 11.23 3.29
N VAL A 248 4.04 10.16 2.52
CA VAL A 248 4.18 10.25 1.06
C VAL A 248 2.87 10.73 0.42
N ALA A 249 1.72 10.28 0.92
CA ALA A 249 0.42 10.79 0.51
C ALA A 249 0.33 12.31 0.74
N ALA A 250 0.78 12.82 1.89
CA ALA A 250 0.79 14.26 2.16
C ALA A 250 1.66 15.05 1.16
N VAL A 251 2.80 14.50 0.73
CA VAL A 251 3.63 15.11 -0.32
C VAL A 251 2.86 15.24 -1.64
N PHE A 252 2.16 14.19 -2.07
CA PHE A 252 1.33 14.25 -3.27
C PHE A 252 0.10 15.16 -3.10
N ALA A 253 -0.44 15.31 -1.89
CA ALA A 253 -1.49 16.28 -1.61
C ALA A 253 -1.00 17.72 -1.77
N LEU A 254 0.22 18.03 -1.33
CA LEU A 254 0.85 19.34 -1.56
C LEU A 254 1.10 19.60 -3.05
N ALA A 255 1.54 18.58 -3.79
CA ALA A 255 1.70 18.67 -5.24
C ALA A 255 0.37 18.92 -5.95
N LEU A 256 -0.70 18.25 -5.53
CA LEU A 256 -2.06 18.46 -6.06
C LEU A 256 -2.58 19.86 -5.78
N ALA A 257 -2.28 20.40 -4.60
CA ALA A 257 -2.61 21.77 -4.21
C ALA A 257 -1.73 22.84 -4.89
N ALA A 258 -0.86 22.45 -5.83
CA ALA A 258 0.09 23.31 -6.52
C ALA A 258 0.95 24.15 -5.57
N VAL A 259 1.25 23.61 -4.38
CA VAL A 259 2.16 24.27 -3.43
C VAL A 259 3.56 24.29 -4.05
N PRO A 260 4.25 25.44 -4.11
CA PRO A 260 5.61 25.49 -4.62
C PRO A 260 6.56 24.64 -3.75
N TYR A 261 7.54 24.00 -4.38
CA TYR A 261 8.39 23.02 -3.71
C TYR A 261 9.22 23.62 -2.57
N GLU A 262 9.54 24.92 -2.61
CA GLU A 262 10.22 25.63 -1.54
C GLU A 262 9.43 25.63 -0.21
N TRP A 263 8.11 25.48 -0.25
CA TRP A 263 7.24 25.43 0.94
C TRP A 263 7.06 24.02 1.51
N TYR A 264 7.59 22.98 0.85
CA TYR A 264 7.40 21.58 1.29
C TYR A 264 8.04 21.33 2.65
N ALA A 265 9.15 22.00 2.97
CA ALA A 265 9.78 21.90 4.28
C ALA A 265 8.89 22.48 5.40
N SER A 266 8.21 23.60 5.13
CA SER A 266 7.25 24.20 6.09
C SER A 266 6.05 23.29 6.31
N ALA A 267 5.47 22.78 5.23
CA ALA A 267 4.37 21.82 5.31
C ALA A 267 4.80 20.52 6.02
N GLY A 268 6.02 20.03 5.76
CA GLY A 268 6.61 18.88 6.44
C GLY A 268 6.72 19.11 7.95
N ALA A 269 7.17 20.28 8.39
CA ALA A 269 7.23 20.62 9.82
C ALA A 269 5.84 20.61 10.48
N LEU A 270 4.80 21.10 9.78
CA LEU A 270 3.41 21.02 10.27
C LEU A 270 2.91 19.58 10.35
N VAL A 271 3.19 18.75 9.33
CA VAL A 271 2.86 17.32 9.35
C VAL A 271 3.57 16.62 10.50
N ALA A 272 4.85 16.89 10.73
CA ALA A 272 5.61 16.35 11.86
C ALA A 272 4.94 16.71 13.21
N LEU A 273 4.51 17.97 13.38
CA LEU A 273 3.78 18.39 14.57
C LEU A 273 2.49 17.59 14.76
N LEU A 274 1.69 17.41 13.70
CA LEU A 274 0.45 16.63 13.76
C LEU A 274 0.71 15.17 14.16
N TYR A 275 1.77 14.54 13.64
CA TYR A 275 2.15 13.18 14.01
C TYR A 275 2.55 13.08 15.49
N ILE A 276 3.37 14.01 15.97
CA ILE A 276 3.83 14.03 17.37
C ILE A 276 2.65 14.32 18.32
N ALA A 277 1.78 15.27 17.96
CA ALA A 277 0.58 15.59 18.71
C ALA A 277 -0.40 14.40 18.75
N ALA A 278 -0.61 13.72 17.63
CA ALA A 278 -1.43 12.51 17.56
C ALA A 278 -0.83 11.37 18.40
N GLY A 279 0.49 11.19 18.39
CA GLY A 279 1.20 10.23 19.23
C GLY A 279 1.02 10.52 20.72
N ASN A 280 1.13 11.79 21.13
CA ASN A 280 0.89 12.23 22.51
C ASN A 280 -0.57 12.05 22.94
N TRP A 281 -1.51 12.45 22.09
CA TRP A 281 -2.93 12.23 22.35
C TRP A 281 -3.26 10.74 22.52
N LEU A 282 -2.70 9.89 21.66
CA LEU A 282 -2.91 8.45 21.73
C LEU A 282 -2.25 7.81 22.96
N SER A 283 -1.09 8.33 23.41
CA SER A 283 -0.40 7.85 24.61
C SER A 283 -1.16 8.21 25.89
N GLN A 284 -1.74 9.42 25.97
CA GLN A 284 -2.55 9.85 27.11
C GLN A 284 -3.84 9.04 27.25
N GLN A 285 -4.44 8.63 26.13
CA GLN A 285 -5.71 7.92 26.16
C GLN A 285 -5.63 6.44 26.55
N THR A 286 -4.44 5.84 26.78
CA THR A 286 -4.43 4.36 26.84
C THR A 286 -3.34 3.61 27.58
N THR A 287 -3.80 2.54 28.25
CA THR A 287 -3.03 1.50 28.93
C THR A 287 -2.82 0.20 28.11
N ARG A 288 -3.29 0.13 26.85
CA ARG A 288 -3.22 -1.11 26.03
C ARG A 288 -1.97 -1.19 25.15
N GLU A 289 -1.28 -2.32 25.21
CA GLU A 289 -0.07 -2.66 24.43
C GLU A 289 -0.17 -2.38 22.91
N ALA A 290 -1.33 -2.64 22.31
CA ALA A 290 -1.55 -2.43 20.87
C ALA A 290 -1.36 -0.96 20.44
N ARG A 291 -1.61 0.00 21.32
CA ARG A 291 -1.49 1.42 21.01
C ARG A 291 -0.07 1.95 21.20
N HIS A 292 0.76 1.32 22.03
CA HIS A 292 2.18 1.68 22.13
C HIS A 292 2.91 1.52 20.79
N VAL A 293 2.53 0.51 20.01
CA VAL A 293 3.06 0.29 18.66
C VAL A 293 2.77 1.48 17.73
N PHE A 294 1.55 2.01 17.77
CA PHE A 294 1.18 3.18 16.96
C PHE A 294 1.83 4.46 17.47
N VAL A 295 1.91 4.65 18.78
CA VAL A 295 2.61 5.79 19.39
C VAL A 295 4.07 5.82 18.92
N GLN A 296 4.77 4.69 18.97
CA GLN A 296 6.14 4.56 18.46
C GLN A 296 6.23 4.86 16.96
N ALA A 297 5.32 4.30 16.15
CA ALA A 297 5.31 4.55 14.71
C ALA A 297 5.06 6.03 14.36
N LEU A 298 4.14 6.68 15.08
CA LEU A 298 3.83 8.10 14.89
C LEU A 298 4.99 9.00 15.30
N TYR A 299 5.66 8.72 16.42
CA TYR A 299 6.85 9.49 16.81
C TYR A 299 8.01 9.29 15.84
N VAL A 300 8.30 8.05 15.43
CA VAL A 300 9.37 7.78 14.46
C VAL A 300 9.10 8.48 13.12
N ALA A 301 7.87 8.42 12.62
CA ALA A 301 7.49 9.15 11.41
C ALA A 301 7.54 10.67 11.62
N GLY A 302 7.03 11.18 12.74
CA GLY A 302 7.04 12.60 13.07
C GLY A 302 8.45 13.19 13.13
N PHE A 303 9.37 12.56 13.89
CA PHE A 303 10.77 12.97 13.94
C PHE A 303 11.49 12.75 12.60
N GLY A 304 11.18 11.67 11.87
CA GLY A 304 11.72 11.43 10.54
C GLY A 304 11.34 12.54 9.55
N VAL A 305 10.06 12.94 9.54
CA VAL A 305 9.58 14.07 8.72
C VAL A 305 10.21 15.38 9.17
N LEU A 306 10.38 15.60 10.48
CA LEU A 306 11.04 16.79 11.00
C LEU A 306 12.50 16.90 10.52
N LEU A 307 13.22 15.77 10.49
CA LEU A 307 14.59 15.70 9.97
C LEU A 307 14.64 15.96 8.46
N LEU A 308 13.71 15.39 7.70
CA LEU A 308 13.58 15.65 6.26
C LEU A 308 13.21 17.11 5.99
N ALA A 309 12.32 17.71 6.78
CA ALA A 309 11.98 19.11 6.72
C ALA A 309 13.20 20.00 6.98
N PHE A 310 13.99 19.69 8.01
CA PHE A 310 15.25 20.41 8.30
C PHE A 310 16.23 20.37 7.12
N GLY A 311 16.46 19.19 6.53
CA GLY A 311 17.30 19.07 5.33
C GLY A 311 16.72 19.83 4.13
N GLY A 312 15.40 19.72 3.91
CA GLY A 312 14.68 20.43 2.86
C GLY A 312 14.72 21.95 3.02
N SER A 313 14.67 22.47 4.26
CA SER A 313 14.80 23.91 4.54
C SER A 313 16.17 24.43 4.11
N GLY A 314 17.23 23.64 4.28
CA GLY A 314 18.58 23.98 3.82
C GLY A 314 18.64 24.14 2.30
N LEU A 315 17.98 23.26 1.55
CA LEU A 315 17.89 23.34 0.08
C LEU A 315 16.99 24.50 -0.37
N ALA A 316 15.84 24.70 0.27
CA ALA A 316 14.90 25.77 -0.07
C ALA A 316 15.51 27.17 0.08
N ARG A 317 16.55 27.32 0.91
CA ARG A 317 17.26 28.59 1.15
C ARG A 317 17.81 29.21 -0.14
N SER A 318 18.27 28.41 -1.10
CA SER A 318 18.83 28.92 -2.37
C SER A 318 17.77 29.48 -3.32
N VAL A 319 16.51 29.06 -3.14
CA VAL A 319 15.39 29.44 -3.99
C VAL A 319 14.58 30.55 -3.35
N ASN A 320 14.19 30.36 -2.08
CA ASN A 320 13.36 31.30 -1.33
C ASN A 320 13.76 31.32 0.17
N ILE A 321 14.41 32.41 0.57
CA ILE A 321 14.90 32.61 1.95
C ILE A 321 13.74 32.61 2.95
N TRP A 322 12.58 33.16 2.60
CA TRP A 322 11.43 33.26 3.50
C TRP A 322 10.79 31.91 3.76
N ALA A 323 10.68 31.05 2.74
CA ALA A 323 10.17 29.69 2.91
C ALA A 323 11.08 28.86 3.83
N SER A 324 12.41 29.02 3.69
CA SER A 324 13.40 28.41 4.57
C SER A 324 13.34 28.94 6.01
N ALA A 325 13.22 30.27 6.18
CA ALA A 325 13.11 30.90 7.49
C ALA A 325 11.83 30.46 8.23
N LEU A 326 10.69 30.38 7.52
CA LEU A 326 9.45 29.86 8.12
C LEU A 326 9.61 28.39 8.52
N ALA A 327 10.19 27.55 7.65
CA ALA A 327 10.36 26.13 7.93
C ALA A 327 11.24 25.89 9.17
N PHE A 328 12.40 26.55 9.29
CA PHE A 328 13.23 26.45 10.49
C PHE A 328 12.53 26.97 11.74
N THR A 329 11.73 28.04 11.61
CA THR A 329 10.93 28.55 12.73
C THR A 329 9.91 27.53 13.20
N LEU A 330 9.19 26.89 12.28
CA LEU A 330 8.24 25.82 12.59
C LEU A 330 8.95 24.63 13.23
N ILE A 331 10.11 24.20 12.71
CA ILE A 331 10.89 23.11 13.31
C ILE A 331 11.30 23.45 14.75
N ALA A 332 11.75 24.69 15.01
CA ALA A 332 12.08 25.13 16.36
C ALA A 332 10.86 25.10 17.29
N VAL A 333 9.68 25.50 16.80
CA VAL A 333 8.41 25.40 17.55
C VAL A 333 8.05 23.95 17.85
N VAL A 334 8.21 23.03 16.89
CA VAL A 334 7.95 21.59 17.11
C VAL A 334 8.91 21.03 18.16
N LEU A 335 10.20 21.38 18.12
CA LEU A 335 11.18 20.94 19.12
C LEU A 335 10.88 21.52 20.50
N ALA A 336 10.47 22.79 20.59
CA ALA A 336 10.04 23.40 21.84
C ALA A 336 8.79 22.72 22.41
N TYR A 337 7.81 22.38 21.57
CA TYR A 337 6.64 21.59 21.95
C TYR A 337 7.05 20.19 22.47
N CYS A 338 7.99 19.52 21.80
CA CYS A 338 8.53 18.25 22.27
C CYS A 338 9.24 18.39 23.62
N ALA A 339 10.04 19.45 23.82
CA ALA A 339 10.72 19.70 25.08
C ALA A 339 9.73 19.92 26.23
N ALA A 340 8.64 20.64 25.96
CA ALA A 340 7.58 20.88 26.94
C ALA A 340 6.82 19.59 27.30
N GLN A 341 6.56 18.73 26.32
CA GLN A 341 5.85 17.48 26.55
C GLN A 341 6.74 16.45 27.27
N PHE A 342 7.91 16.14 26.69
CA PHE A 342 8.74 15.02 27.15
C PHE A 342 9.67 15.39 28.30
N HIS A 343 9.68 16.66 28.74
CA HIS A 343 10.59 17.18 29.76
C HIS A 343 12.08 16.99 29.43
N GLU A 344 12.42 16.96 28.14
CA GLU A 344 13.79 16.72 27.66
C GLU A 344 14.53 18.06 27.43
N PRO A 345 15.53 18.42 28.27
CA PRO A 345 16.24 19.70 28.15
C PRO A 345 17.05 19.80 26.86
N ALA A 346 17.49 18.67 26.29
CA ALA A 346 18.22 18.63 25.03
C ALA A 346 17.38 19.17 23.85
N ALA A 347 16.06 18.88 23.83
CA ALA A 347 15.17 19.39 22.78
C ALA A 347 14.98 20.90 22.87
N LEU A 348 14.96 21.46 24.08
CA LEU A 348 14.89 22.91 24.31
C LEU A 348 16.17 23.61 23.83
N LEU A 349 17.34 23.02 24.12
CA LEU A 349 18.63 23.51 23.63
C LEU A 349 18.67 23.47 22.10
N ALA A 350 18.25 22.36 21.48
CA ALA A 350 18.17 22.23 20.03
C ALA A 350 17.21 23.26 19.41
N ALA A 351 16.01 23.46 20.00
CA ALA A 351 15.04 24.46 19.54
C ALA A 351 15.62 25.88 19.57
N SER A 352 16.24 26.25 20.69
CA SER A 352 16.83 27.59 20.88
C SER A 352 18.00 27.86 19.93
N GLY A 353 18.90 26.88 19.76
CA GLY A 353 20.01 26.96 18.81
C GLY A 353 19.52 27.01 17.36
N LEU A 354 18.50 26.21 17.02
CA LEU A 354 17.94 26.17 15.69
C LEU A 354 17.25 27.48 15.31
N PHE A 355 16.58 28.15 16.25
CA PHE A 355 15.87 29.41 16.01
C PHE A 355 16.80 30.59 15.65
N VAL A 356 18.08 30.52 16.02
CA VAL A 356 19.07 31.54 15.61
C VAL A 356 19.22 31.57 14.09
N LEU A 357 19.14 30.41 13.42
CA LEU A 357 19.26 30.33 11.96
C LEU A 357 18.18 31.13 11.21
N PRO A 358 16.86 30.87 11.36
CA PRO A 358 15.83 31.63 10.67
C PRO A 358 15.84 33.10 11.04
N PHE A 359 16.11 33.44 12.30
CA PHE A 359 16.27 34.84 12.72
C PHE A 359 17.38 35.54 11.95
N SER A 360 18.55 34.90 11.85
CA SER A 360 19.71 35.45 11.12
C SER A 360 19.43 35.60 9.63
N LEU A 361 18.74 34.62 9.03
CA LEU A 361 18.37 34.65 7.62
C LEU A 361 17.37 35.78 7.32
N ALA A 362 16.32 35.90 8.12
CA ALA A 362 15.28 36.91 7.95
C ALA A 362 15.84 38.33 8.20
N LEU A 363 16.57 38.53 9.30
CA LEU A 363 17.17 39.82 9.63
C LEU A 363 18.22 40.23 8.61
N GLY A 364 19.10 39.30 8.23
CA GLY A 364 20.13 39.56 7.22
C GLY A 364 19.52 39.93 5.87
N ARG A 365 18.46 39.25 5.44
CA ARG A 365 17.76 39.57 4.19
C ARG A 365 17.07 40.93 4.26
N TRP A 366 16.36 41.21 5.35
CA TRP A 366 15.67 42.48 5.56
C TRP A 366 16.66 43.66 5.56
N LEU A 367 17.78 43.55 6.28
CA LEU A 367 18.83 44.58 6.30
C LEU A 367 19.47 44.79 4.93
N PHE A 368 19.67 43.71 4.18
CA PHE A 368 20.20 43.75 2.81
C PHE A 368 19.24 44.50 1.87
N ASP A 369 17.95 44.16 1.93
CA ASP A 369 16.92 44.81 1.11
C ASP A 369 16.75 46.30 1.49
N ALA A 370 16.92 46.64 2.78
CA ALA A 370 16.93 48.01 3.28
C ALA A 370 18.24 48.78 3.00
N ARG A 371 19.23 48.15 2.35
CA ARG A 371 20.55 48.73 2.01
C ARG A 371 21.30 49.34 3.21
N VAL A 372 21.17 48.71 4.37
CA VAL A 372 21.82 49.19 5.60
C VAL A 372 23.34 48.93 5.52
N PRO A 373 24.20 49.95 5.72
CA PRO A 373 25.65 49.74 5.76
C PRO A 373 26.03 48.85 6.96
N GLN A 374 27.13 48.10 6.84
CA GLN A 374 27.67 47.26 7.91
C GLN A 374 26.71 46.15 8.40
N LEU A 375 26.12 45.39 7.47
CA LEU A 375 25.18 44.28 7.75
C LEU A 375 25.60 43.37 8.93
N GLY A 376 26.88 43.01 9.01
CA GLY A 376 27.40 42.14 10.06
C GLY A 376 27.21 42.69 11.49
N VAL A 377 27.38 44.00 11.69
CA VAL A 377 27.23 44.63 13.01
C VAL A 377 25.77 44.59 13.45
N TRP A 378 24.85 44.88 12.53
CA TRP A 378 23.41 44.85 12.82
C TRP A 378 22.88 43.44 13.09
N VAL A 379 23.42 42.41 12.41
CA VAL A 379 23.09 41.01 12.71
C VAL A 379 23.58 40.62 14.11
N LEU A 380 24.81 41.00 14.49
CA LEU A 380 25.35 40.77 15.83
C LEU A 380 24.52 41.47 16.92
N LEU A 381 24.11 42.73 16.69
CA LEU A 381 23.20 43.44 17.58
C LEU A 381 21.84 42.74 17.69
N GLY A 382 21.33 42.21 16.58
CA GLY A 382 20.12 41.38 16.56
C GLY A 382 20.27 40.13 17.42
N TRP A 383 21.41 39.44 17.36
CA TRP A 383 21.69 38.29 18.22
C TRP A 383 21.78 38.66 19.70
N MET A 384 22.40 39.79 20.03
CA MET A 384 22.42 40.30 21.41
C MET A 384 21.00 40.58 21.91
N GLY A 385 20.16 41.22 21.09
CA GLY A 385 18.75 41.46 21.41
C GLY A 385 17.96 40.17 21.62
N LEU A 386 18.17 39.18 20.74
CA LEU A 386 17.54 37.86 20.85
C LEU A 386 17.99 37.11 22.12
N ALA A 387 19.28 37.16 22.46
CA ALA A 387 19.81 36.56 23.68
C ALA A 387 19.23 37.22 24.95
N LEU A 388 19.10 38.55 24.96
CA LEU A 388 18.44 39.27 26.05
C LEU A 388 16.96 38.89 26.17
N ALA A 389 16.25 38.73 25.05
CA ALA A 389 14.86 38.26 25.05
C ALA A 389 14.75 36.85 25.65
N TYR A 390 15.64 35.92 25.27
CA TYR A 390 15.69 34.58 25.86
C TYR A 390 15.96 34.62 27.37
N LEU A 391 16.89 35.45 27.83
CA LEU A 391 17.16 35.63 29.26
C LEU A 391 15.95 36.21 30.01
N ALA A 392 15.25 37.18 29.42
CA ALA A 392 14.05 37.77 30.00
C ALA A 392 12.91 36.75 30.11
N ILE A 393 12.66 35.98 29.05
CA ILE A 393 11.66 34.89 29.06
C ILE A 393 12.03 33.84 30.11
N SER A 394 13.30 33.41 30.16
CA SER A 394 13.78 32.45 31.17
C SER A 394 13.61 32.98 32.60
N ALA A 395 13.92 34.26 32.84
CA ALA A 395 13.71 34.91 34.14
C ALA A 395 12.21 35.00 34.51
N LEU A 396 11.34 35.30 33.55
CA LEU A 396 9.88 35.30 33.73
C LEU A 396 9.36 33.88 34.04
N MET A 397 9.84 32.85 33.32
CA MET A 397 9.45 31.47 33.57
C MET A 397 9.98 30.94 34.92
N ARG A 398 11.17 31.35 35.36
CA ARG A 398 11.68 31.02 36.72
C ARG A 398 10.85 31.67 37.81
N ARG A 399 10.31 32.87 37.59
CA ARG A 399 9.29 33.47 38.48
C ARG A 399 7.97 32.69 38.45
N ALA A 400 7.60 32.13 37.30
CA ALA A 400 6.43 31.26 37.16
C ALA A 400 6.61 29.86 37.80
N ALA A 401 7.85 29.36 37.94
CA ALA A 401 8.15 28.12 38.66
C ALA A 401 7.79 28.18 40.16
N GLY A 402 7.61 29.38 40.73
CA GLY A 402 7.00 29.57 42.05
C GLY A 402 5.50 29.26 42.10
N TYR A 403 4.78 29.37 40.97
CA TYR A 403 3.35 29.04 40.84
C TYR A 403 3.10 27.59 40.37
N ALA A 404 4.09 26.96 39.74
CA ALA A 404 4.02 25.56 39.28
C ALA A 404 4.29 24.51 40.38
N ARG A 405 4.49 24.91 41.65
CA ARG A 405 4.52 23.95 42.79
C ARG A 405 3.11 23.58 43.31
N TRP A 406 2.06 24.09 42.68
CA TRP A 406 0.65 23.86 43.07
C TRP A 406 -0.14 23.01 42.06
N VAL A 407 0.48 22.62 40.94
CA VAL A 407 0.00 21.58 40.01
C VAL A 407 1.01 20.44 40.06
#